data_AF-A0A8K0N4K6-F1
#
_entry.id   AF-A0A8K0N4K6-F1
#
_cell.length_a   1.000
_cell.length_b   1.000
_cell.length_c   1.000
_cell.angle_alpha   90.00
_cell.angle_beta   90.00
_cell.angle_gamma   90.00
#
_symmetry.space_group_name_H-M   'P 1'
#
loop_
_entity.id
_entity.type
_entity.pdbx_description
1 polymer ?
#
loop_
_entity_poly.entity_id
_entity_poly.type
_entity_poly.pdbx_seq_one_letter_code
_entity_poly.pdbx_strand_id
1 'polypeptide(L)'
;MFLCPNLKSQFASDQMPPIVPLRFLIPTNYPKSSPIILDMVPSELSKEFQDLSVNAWSRFRISLHDLPQPLSLREIVKTWDACARKVIEEYAQQNGGGSFSSRFGAWENCVRA
;
A
#
# COMPACT_ATOMS: atom_id res chain seq x y z
N MET A 1 -3.64 -2.16 12.11
CA MET A 1 -2.41 -2.89 11.71
C MET A 1 -1.32 -2.50 12.68
N PHE A 2 -0.89 -3.41 13.57
CA PHE A 2 0.18 -3.11 14.51
C PHE A 2 1.51 -3.51 13.86
N LEU A 3 2.36 -2.53 13.57
CA LEU A 3 3.71 -2.78 13.07
C LEU A 3 4.57 -3.36 14.21
N CYS A 4 5.33 -4.42 13.94
CA CYS A 4 6.25 -5.00 14.91
C CYS A 4 7.38 -4.01 15.26
N PRO A 5 7.97 -4.07 16.48
CA PRO A 5 8.94 -3.08 16.95
C PRO A 5 10.15 -2.88 16.03
N ASN A 6 10.67 -3.95 15.41
CA ASN A 6 11.77 -3.89 14.44
C ASN A 6 11.42 -3.12 13.16
N LEU A 7 10.18 -3.27 12.69
CA LEU A 7 9.69 -2.57 11.51
C LEU A 7 9.39 -1.09 11.84
N LYS A 8 8.90 -0.82 13.06
CA LYS A 8 8.77 0.55 13.58
C LYS A 8 10.12 1.25 13.70
N SER A 9 11.17 0.58 14.17
CA SER A 9 12.51 1.20 14.27
C SER A 9 13.12 1.48 12.89
N GLN A 10 12.88 0.63 11.89
CA GLN A 10 13.28 0.91 10.50
C GLN A 10 12.55 2.15 9.95
N PHE A 11 11.23 2.23 10.10
CA PHE A 11 10.46 3.39 9.64
C PHE A 11 10.56 4.64 10.53
N ALA A 12 11.11 4.53 11.74
CA ALA A 12 11.36 5.68 12.62
C ALA A 12 12.78 6.25 12.44
N SER A 13 13.71 5.43 11.95
CA SER A 13 15.07 5.86 11.60
C SER A 13 15.09 6.66 10.30
N ASP A 14 14.25 6.29 9.34
CA ASP A 14 14.07 7.04 8.09
C ASP A 14 12.89 8.00 8.23
N GLN A 15 13.13 9.31 8.07
CA GLN A 15 12.08 10.35 8.16
C GLN A 15 11.01 10.24 7.05
N MET A 16 11.06 9.21 6.19
CA MET A 16 10.21 9.08 5.00
C MET A 16 9.20 7.94 5.12
N PRO A 17 7.96 8.15 4.61
CA PRO A 17 6.96 7.11 4.60
C PRO A 17 7.38 5.93 3.69
N PRO A 18 7.06 4.68 4.06
CA PRO A 18 7.45 3.48 3.31
C PRO A 18 7.03 3.47 1.84
N ILE A 19 5.91 4.14 1.54
CA ILE A 19 5.32 4.27 0.21
C ILE A 19 4.87 5.72 0.05
N VAL A 20 5.21 6.34 -1.08
CA VAL A 20 4.79 7.72 -1.39
C VAL A 20 3.29 7.83 -1.52
N PRO A 21 2.63 8.85 -0.94
CA PRO A 21 1.20 9.06 -1.10
C PRO A 21 0.82 9.37 -2.55
N LEU A 22 -0.31 8.83 -2.99
CA LEU A 22 -0.87 9.10 -4.31
C LEU A 22 -1.41 10.53 -4.39
N ARG A 23 -1.16 11.22 -5.51
CA ARG A 23 -1.67 12.57 -5.76
C ARG A 23 -2.63 12.58 -6.95
N PHE A 24 -3.66 13.40 -6.83
CA PHE A 24 -4.73 13.50 -7.82
C PHE A 24 -5.07 14.94 -8.13
N LEU A 25 -5.51 15.18 -9.37
CA LEU A 25 -6.29 16.35 -9.73
C LEU A 25 -7.73 15.92 -10.01
N ILE A 26 -8.67 16.63 -9.40
CA ILE A 26 -10.11 16.38 -9.58
C ILE A 26 -10.63 17.37 -10.61
N PRO A 27 -11.05 16.92 -11.79
CA PRO A 27 -11.63 17.79 -12.80
C PRO A 27 -12.93 18.43 -12.31
N THR A 28 -13.23 19.63 -12.80
CA THR A 28 -14.48 20.35 -12.48
C THR A 28 -15.74 19.63 -12.95
N ASN A 29 -15.62 18.71 -13.91
CA ASN A 29 -16.72 17.90 -14.45
C ASN A 29 -16.85 16.50 -13.81
N TYR A 30 -16.12 16.22 -12.73
CA TYR A 30 -16.31 14.98 -11.95
C TYR A 30 -17.76 14.89 -11.40
N PRO A 31 -18.41 13.71 -11.40
CA PRO A 31 -17.89 12.39 -11.76
C PRO A 31 -18.08 12.00 -13.23
N LYS A 32 -18.39 12.94 -14.14
CA LYS A 32 -18.54 12.62 -15.59
C LYS A 32 -17.21 12.28 -16.26
N SER A 33 -16.09 12.65 -15.66
CA SER A 33 -14.73 12.35 -16.08
C SER A 33 -13.95 11.71 -14.93
N SER A 34 -12.93 10.93 -15.28
CA SER A 34 -12.04 10.28 -14.31
C SER A 34 -11.09 11.30 -13.66
N PRO A 35 -10.73 11.13 -12.37
CA PRO A 35 -9.62 11.85 -11.75
C PRO A 35 -8.32 11.66 -12.51
N ILE A 36 -7.48 12.69 -12.54
CA ILE A 36 -6.15 12.62 -13.14
C ILE A 36 -5.16 12.20 -12.05
N ILE A 37 -4.50 11.07 -12.27
CA ILE A 37 -3.50 10.53 -11.35
C ILE A 37 -2.14 11.11 -11.72
N LEU A 38 -1.45 11.71 -10.74
CA LEU A 38 -0.11 12.25 -10.92
C LEU A 38 0.92 11.18 -10.56
N ASP A 39 1.84 10.89 -11.49
CA ASP A 39 2.98 10.01 -11.22
C ASP A 39 3.96 10.73 -10.29
N MET A 40 4.44 10.02 -9.28
CA MET A 40 4.93 10.63 -8.05
C MET A 40 6.07 9.82 -7.44
N VAL A 41 6.96 9.21 -8.21
CA VAL A 41 8.19 8.63 -7.65
C VAL A 41 9.29 9.71 -7.65
N PRO A 42 9.55 10.40 -6.52
CA PRO A 42 10.60 11.40 -6.45
C PRO A 42 11.97 10.73 -6.52
N SER A 43 12.94 11.38 -7.17
CA SER A 43 14.32 10.91 -7.26
C SER A 43 15.07 10.93 -5.92
N GLU A 44 14.54 11.62 -4.90
CA GLU A 44 15.21 11.77 -3.59
C GLU A 44 14.90 10.67 -2.57
N LEU A 45 14.18 9.61 -2.94
CA LEU A 45 13.90 8.50 -2.02
C LEU A 45 15.11 7.58 -1.85
N SER A 46 15.26 6.95 -0.67
CA SER A 46 16.18 5.81 -0.55
C SER A 46 15.79 4.73 -1.56
N LYS A 47 16.77 3.96 -2.01
CA LYS A 47 16.58 2.92 -3.01
C LYS A 47 15.51 1.90 -2.59
N GLU A 48 15.50 1.53 -1.31
CA GLU A 48 14.52 0.58 -0.76
C GLU A 48 13.10 1.15 -0.77
N PHE A 49 12.91 2.41 -0.36
CA PHE A 49 11.59 3.07 -0.42
C PHE A 49 11.11 3.31 -1.85
N GLN A 50 12.05 3.63 -2.73
CA GLN A 50 11.80 3.73 -4.15
C GLN A 50 11.28 2.40 -4.69
N ASP A 51 11.93 1.28 -4.37
CA ASP A 51 11.53 -0.05 -4.81
C ASP A 51 10.12 -0.42 -4.31
N LEU A 52 9.80 -0.14 -3.03
CA LEU A 52 8.45 -0.39 -2.49
C LEU A 52 7.39 0.48 -3.18
N SER A 53 7.68 1.76 -3.42
CA SER A 53 6.77 2.67 -4.09
C SER A 53 6.55 2.27 -5.55
N VAL A 54 7.62 1.94 -6.27
CA VAL A 54 7.57 1.47 -7.67
C VAL A 54 6.77 0.18 -7.78
N ASN A 55 6.97 -0.77 -6.86
CA ASN A 55 6.20 -2.01 -6.82
C ASN A 55 4.72 -1.77 -6.56
N ALA A 56 4.38 -0.88 -5.61
CA ALA A 56 3.00 -0.53 -5.31
C ALA A 56 2.33 0.17 -6.50
N TRP A 57 3.02 1.12 -7.13
CA TRP A 57 2.57 1.83 -8.33
C TRP A 57 2.35 0.90 -9.52
N SER A 58 3.27 -0.03 -9.78
CA SER A 58 3.15 -1.01 -10.86
C SER A 58 1.88 -1.86 -10.71
N ARG A 59 1.66 -2.43 -9.52
CA ARG A 59 0.45 -3.20 -9.21
C ARG A 59 -0.82 -2.37 -9.33
N PHE A 60 -0.78 -1.15 -8.81
CA PHE A 60 -1.89 -0.23 -8.88
C PHE A 60 -2.28 0.10 -10.33
N ARG A 61 -1.31 0.39 -11.21
CA ARG A 61 -1.57 0.67 -12.63
C ARG A 61 -2.24 -0.51 -13.33
N ILE A 62 -1.80 -1.73 -13.05
CA ILE A 62 -2.44 -2.94 -13.58
C ILE A 62 -3.89 -3.02 -13.10
N SER A 63 -4.13 -2.90 -11.79
CA SER A 63 -5.49 -3.00 -11.23
C SER A 63 -6.42 -1.86 -11.63
N LEU A 64 -5.91 -0.70 -12.04
CA LEU A 64 -6.73 0.40 -12.57
C LEU A 64 -7.38 0.06 -13.92
N HIS A 65 -6.75 -0.79 -14.73
CA HIS A 65 -7.30 -1.17 -16.04
C HIS A 65 -8.61 -1.97 -15.92
N ASP A 66 -8.80 -2.65 -14.78
CA ASP A 66 -9.97 -3.49 -14.53
C ASP A 66 -11.16 -2.71 -13.92
N LEU A 67 -10.97 -1.42 -13.60
CA LEU A 67 -12.01 -0.60 -12.99
C LEU A 67 -12.94 0.04 -14.04
N PRO A 68 -14.23 0.20 -13.71
CA PRO A 68 -15.18 0.83 -14.60
C PRO A 68 -14.86 2.32 -14.82
N GLN A 69 -15.14 2.80 -16.02
CA GLN A 69 -14.98 4.21 -16.39
C GLN A 69 -16.32 4.95 -16.34
N PRO A 70 -16.34 6.24 -15.93
CA PRO A 70 -15.22 7.00 -15.38
C PRO A 70 -14.85 6.51 -13.96
N LEU A 71 -13.55 6.49 -13.67
CA LEU A 71 -13.01 5.98 -12.41
C LEU A 71 -13.60 6.71 -11.21
N SER A 72 -14.14 5.94 -10.25
CA SER A 72 -14.57 6.46 -8.96
C SER A 72 -13.38 6.71 -8.04
N LEU A 73 -13.34 7.88 -7.38
CA LEU A 73 -12.31 8.18 -6.37
C LEU A 73 -12.26 7.10 -5.27
N ARG A 74 -13.42 6.57 -4.88
CA ARG A 74 -13.51 5.51 -3.87
C ARG A 74 -12.83 4.23 -4.32
N GLU A 75 -13.05 3.82 -5.56
CA GLU A 75 -12.48 2.60 -6.12
C GLU A 75 -10.97 2.76 -6.27
N ILE A 76 -10.53 3.90 -6.79
CA ILE A 76 -9.10 4.21 -6.92
C ILE A 76 -8.38 4.13 -5.56
N VAL A 77 -8.91 4.80 -4.53
CA VAL A 77 -8.29 4.80 -3.19
C VAL A 77 -8.25 3.41 -2.58
N LYS A 78 -9.31 2.61 -2.75
CA LYS A 78 -9.33 1.22 -2.29
C LYS A 78 -8.28 0.36 -3.01
N THR A 79 -8.15 0.50 -4.32
CA THR A 79 -7.17 -0.24 -5.11
C THR A 79 -5.75 0.15 -4.70
N TRP A 80 -5.48 1.44 -4.50
CA TRP A 80 -4.18 1.90 -3.99
C TRP A 80 -3.85 1.31 -2.60
N ASP A 81 -4.79 1.40 -1.63
CA ASP A 81 -4.59 0.84 -0.28
C ASP A 81 -4.31 -0.66 -0.33
N ALA A 82 -5.04 -1.42 -1.16
CA ALA A 82 -4.81 -2.85 -1.34
C ALA A 82 -3.42 -3.16 -1.90
N CYS A 83 -2.99 -2.46 -2.96
CA CYS A 83 -1.66 -2.64 -3.56
C CYS A 83 -0.54 -2.28 -2.58
N ALA A 84 -0.64 -1.13 -1.91
CA ALA A 84 0.33 -0.67 -0.93
C ALA A 84 0.47 -1.64 0.25
N ARG A 85 -0.65 -2.10 0.82
CA ARG A 85 -0.66 -3.09 1.89
C ARG A 85 -0.01 -4.40 1.47
N LYS A 86 -0.27 -4.85 0.24
CA LYS A 86 0.28 -6.11 -0.26
C LYS A 86 1.80 -6.04 -0.39
N VAL A 87 2.33 -4.93 -0.90
CA VAL A 87 3.79 -4.71 -1.00
C VAL A 87 4.43 -4.65 0.39
N ILE A 88 3.81 -3.95 1.35
CA ILE A 88 4.32 -3.88 2.73
C ILE A 88 4.27 -5.27 3.40
N GLU A 89 3.21 -6.04 3.17
CA GLU A 89 3.07 -7.40 3.70
C GLU A 89 4.21 -8.31 3.19
N GLU A 90 4.46 -8.30 1.88
CA GLU A 90 5.52 -9.09 1.26
C GLU A 90 6.91 -8.66 1.75
N TYR A 91 7.16 -7.36 1.83
CA TYR A 91 8.40 -6.82 2.40
C TYR A 91 8.59 -7.27 3.85
N ALA A 92 7.55 -7.19 4.66
CA ALA A 92 7.61 -7.65 6.05
C ALA A 92 7.92 -9.15 6.13
N GLN A 93 7.28 -9.99 5.31
CA GLN A 93 7.54 -11.43 5.28
C GLN A 93 8.99 -11.74 4.88
N GLN A 94 9.53 -11.07 3.86
CA GLN A 94 10.93 -11.25 3.41
C GLN A 94 11.95 -10.86 4.49
N ASN A 95 11.63 -9.87 5.33
CA ASN A 95 12.50 -9.41 6.42
C ASN A 95 12.24 -10.13 7.76
N GLY A 96 11.72 -11.36 7.71
CA GLY A 96 11.47 -12.19 8.90
C GLY A 96 10.28 -11.73 9.75
N GLY A 97 9.49 -10.77 9.26
CA GLY A 97 8.17 -10.42 9.77
C GLY A 97 7.13 -11.49 9.44
N GLY A 98 5.87 -11.21 9.81
CA GLY A 98 4.77 -12.15 9.64
C GLY A 98 3.55 -11.70 10.44
N SER A 99 2.49 -12.49 10.41
CA SER A 99 1.35 -12.25 11.29
C SER A 99 1.67 -12.66 12.73
N PHE A 100 0.86 -12.19 13.68
CA PHE A 100 0.92 -12.72 15.05
C PHE A 100 0.85 -14.25 15.04
N SER A 101 -0.11 -14.80 14.28
CA SER A 101 -0.32 -16.24 14.18
C SER A 101 0.84 -16.99 13.52
N SER A 102 1.59 -16.37 12.60
CA SER A 102 2.75 -17.03 11.99
C SER A 102 3.94 -17.11 12.94
N ARG A 103 4.02 -16.23 13.96
CA ARG A 103 5.09 -16.27 14.97
C ARG A 103 4.72 -17.04 16.23
N PHE A 104 3.46 -16.96 16.66
CA PHE A 104 3.02 -17.46 17.97
C PHE A 104 1.96 -18.57 17.89
N GLY A 105 1.55 -18.97 16.67
CA GLY A 105 0.46 -19.92 16.46
C GLY A 105 -0.92 -19.24 16.47
N ALA A 106 -1.93 -19.94 15.95
CA ALA A 106 -3.31 -19.47 16.00
C ALA A 106 -3.88 -19.60 17.42
N TRP A 107 -4.81 -18.73 17.78
CA TRP A 107 -5.54 -18.85 19.05
C TRP A 107 -6.32 -20.16 19.07
N GLU A 108 -6.28 -20.89 20.18
CA GLU A 108 -7.06 -22.10 20.37
C GLU A 108 -8.56 -21.77 20.30
N ASN A 109 -9.32 -22.49 19.49
CA ASN A 109 -10.74 -22.23 19.33
C ASN A 109 -11.47 -22.72 20.60
N CYS A 110 -11.68 -21.84 21.59
CA CYS A 110 -12.26 -22.17 22.88
C CYS A 110 -13.76 -22.53 22.82
N VAL A 111 -14.38 -22.55 21.64
CA VAL A 111 -15.76 -22.99 21.45
C VAL A 111 -15.78 -24.53 21.46
N ARG A 112 -15.71 -25.12 22.66
CA ARG A 112 -16.06 -26.53 22.86
C ARG A 112 -17.58 -26.64 23.00
N ALA A 113 -18.14 -27.66 22.35
CA ALA A 113 -19.54 -28.06 22.41
C ALA A 113 -20.01 -28.44 23.82
#